data_AF-A0A5E4XSJ0-F1
#
_entry.id   AF-A0A5E4XSJ0-F1
#
_cell.length_a   1.000
_cell.length_b   1.000
_cell.length_c   1.000
_cell.angle_alpha   90.00
_cell.angle_beta   90.00
_cell.angle_gamma   90.00
#
_symmetry.space_group_name_H-M   'P 1'
#
loop_
_entity.id
_entity.type
_entity.pdbx_description
1 polymer ?
#
loop_
_entity_poly.entity_id
_entity_poly.type
_entity_poly.pdbx_seq_one_letter_code
_entity_poly.pdbx_strand_id
1 'polypeptide(L)'
;MDDTRSEIEELKRIVDTARQEIELSVMFHETWKPAAYDGALQARIGTSYAAHAFQIIRLSLRRELLLALTRVWDTNKQAVRMSLIADRLRNKKLFEELVQDRARRFGLSSKFAPDAMRNTLAPRRDEILELIGKYSANGASFEVLEKLKMLRHQHLAHRQLPRAPVGPAESNMVAQQQEEGALPVWATDDEIETFYQDNLKIMRLLLSVVLGMAYDLSEATEVYEHHAKYFWASARGERTEGHPDYRPPPAGV
;
A
#
# COMPACT_ATOMS: atom_id res chain seq x y z
N MET A 1 -35.69 -1.02 11.04
CA MET A 1 -34.72 0.08 11.27
C MET A 1 -33.40 -0.41 11.88
N ASP A 2 -33.35 -1.62 12.45
CA ASP A 2 -32.14 -2.14 13.12
C ASP A 2 -31.04 -2.64 12.17
N ASP A 3 -31.46 -3.24 11.05
CA ASP A 3 -30.58 -3.89 10.06
C ASP A 3 -29.60 -2.90 9.38
N THR A 4 -30.10 -1.78 8.86
CA THR A 4 -29.26 -0.79 8.16
C THR A 4 -28.28 -0.06 9.08
N ARG A 5 -28.61 0.09 10.38
CA ARG A 5 -27.68 0.65 11.37
C ARG A 5 -26.54 -0.32 11.65
N SER A 6 -26.85 -1.61 11.77
CA SER A 6 -25.85 -2.68 11.88
C SER A 6 -24.90 -2.70 10.66
N GLU A 7 -25.47 -2.56 9.45
CA GLU A 7 -24.68 -2.49 8.21
C GLU A 7 -23.72 -1.28 8.16
N ILE A 8 -24.16 -0.12 8.66
CA ILE A 8 -23.32 1.08 8.77
C ILE A 8 -22.17 0.84 9.75
N GLU A 9 -22.43 0.30 10.93
CA GLU A 9 -21.38 0.04 11.93
C GLU A 9 -20.39 -1.04 11.46
N GLU A 10 -20.85 -2.03 10.70
CA GLU A 10 -19.97 -2.98 10.04
C GLU A 10 -19.14 -2.32 8.93
N LEU A 11 -19.72 -1.44 8.10
CA LEU A 11 -18.97 -0.68 7.10
C LEU A 11 -17.89 0.20 7.75
N LYS A 12 -18.20 0.85 8.87
CA LYS A 12 -17.23 1.63 9.66
C LYS A 12 -16.06 0.77 10.15
N ARG A 13 -16.35 -0.43 10.67
CA ARG A 13 -15.32 -1.39 11.11
C ARG A 13 -14.43 -1.83 9.95
N ILE A 14 -15.01 -2.18 8.80
CA ILE A 14 -14.25 -2.56 7.61
C ILE A 14 -13.33 -1.42 7.15
N VAL A 15 -13.84 -0.19 7.13
CA VAL A 15 -13.07 1.01 6.75
C VAL A 15 -11.95 1.31 7.75
N ASP A 16 -12.16 1.11 9.05
CA ASP A 16 -11.09 1.27 10.04
C ASP A 16 -10.01 0.18 9.92
N THR A 17 -10.38 -1.08 9.68
CA THR A 17 -9.39 -2.13 9.39
C THR A 17 -8.63 -1.83 8.10
N ALA A 18 -9.29 -1.34 7.06
CA ALA A 18 -8.64 -0.91 5.82
C ALA A 18 -7.62 0.20 6.08
N ARG A 19 -7.99 1.19 6.93
CA ARG A 19 -7.09 2.28 7.34
C ARG A 19 -5.79 1.74 7.94
N GLN A 20 -5.88 0.77 8.85
CA GLN A 20 -4.70 0.20 9.51
C GLN A 20 -3.73 -0.46 8.51
N GLU A 21 -4.25 -1.22 7.54
CA GLU A 21 -3.41 -1.82 6.48
C GLU A 21 -2.80 -0.75 5.56
N ILE A 22 -3.55 0.32 5.23
CA ILE A 22 -3.02 1.43 4.45
C ILE A 22 -1.96 2.21 5.21
N GLU A 23 -2.14 2.47 6.51
CA GLU A 23 -1.12 3.10 7.35
C GLU A 23 0.17 2.27 7.41
N LEU A 24 0.07 0.93 7.53
CA LEU A 24 1.22 0.04 7.41
C LEU A 24 1.90 0.18 6.03
N SER A 25 1.11 0.28 4.96
CA SER A 25 1.67 0.47 3.61
C SER A 25 2.46 1.77 3.51
N VAL A 26 2.00 2.87 4.12
CA VAL A 26 2.73 4.14 4.18
C VAL A 26 4.05 3.95 4.91
N MET A 27 4.03 3.34 6.11
CA MET A 27 5.24 3.07 6.89
C MET A 27 6.30 2.31 6.07
N PHE A 28 5.89 1.25 5.39
CA PHE A 28 6.80 0.44 4.58
C PHE A 28 7.27 1.18 3.33
N HIS A 29 6.37 1.90 2.64
CA HIS A 29 6.70 2.63 1.42
C HIS A 29 7.72 3.73 1.68
N GLU A 30 7.45 4.62 2.65
CA GLU A 30 8.32 5.76 2.92
C GLU A 30 9.68 5.33 3.48
N THR A 31 9.71 4.21 4.23
CA THR A 31 10.99 3.64 4.71
C THR A 31 11.77 2.96 3.58
N TRP A 32 11.08 2.31 2.64
CA TRP A 32 11.70 1.58 1.53
C TRP A 32 12.23 2.50 0.43
N LYS A 33 11.49 3.56 0.10
CA LYS A 33 11.74 4.42 -1.06
C LYS A 33 13.15 4.99 -1.12
N PRO A 34 13.75 5.54 -0.04
CA PRO A 34 15.15 5.97 -0.07
C PRO A 34 16.13 4.82 -0.36
N ALA A 35 15.90 3.62 0.21
CA ALA A 35 16.75 2.46 -0.06
C ALA A 35 16.67 1.98 -1.52
N ALA A 36 15.55 2.23 -2.19
CA ALA A 36 15.34 1.87 -3.60
C ALA A 36 15.93 2.90 -4.57
N TYR A 37 15.84 4.19 -4.28
CA TYR A 37 16.07 5.25 -5.27
C TYR A 37 17.16 6.27 -4.89
N ASP A 38 17.62 6.33 -3.64
CA ASP A 38 18.75 7.20 -3.27
C ASP A 38 20.08 6.59 -3.75
N GLY A 39 20.55 7.07 -4.90
CA GLY A 39 21.84 6.64 -5.48
C GLY A 39 23.05 6.98 -4.60
N ALA A 40 22.98 8.06 -3.81
CA ALA A 40 24.07 8.41 -2.89
C ALA A 40 24.10 7.45 -1.69
N LEU A 41 22.94 7.05 -1.17
CA LEU A 41 22.85 5.97 -0.17
C LEU A 41 23.41 4.65 -0.72
N GLN A 42 23.00 4.26 -1.93
CA GLN A 42 23.51 3.04 -2.57
C GLN A 42 25.02 3.08 -2.76
N ALA A 43 25.59 4.24 -3.15
CA ALA A 43 27.02 4.43 -3.25
C ALA A 43 27.73 4.37 -1.89
N ARG A 44 27.16 4.97 -0.83
CA ARG A 44 27.69 4.90 0.56
C ARG A 44 27.67 3.49 1.13
N ILE A 45 26.75 2.65 0.69
CA ILE A 45 26.70 1.24 1.11
C ILE A 45 27.64 0.40 0.23
N GLY A 46 27.67 0.66 -1.07
CA GLY A 46 28.62 0.07 -2.01
C GLY A 46 28.66 -1.46 -1.98
N THR A 47 29.84 -2.03 -2.22
CA THR A 47 30.13 -3.47 -2.14
C THR A 47 30.71 -3.85 -0.78
N SER A 48 29.99 -3.48 0.28
CA SER A 48 30.33 -3.76 1.68
C SER A 48 29.62 -5.01 2.18
N TYR A 49 30.05 -5.59 3.30
CA TYR A 49 29.28 -6.64 3.98
C TYR A 49 27.91 -6.14 4.42
N ALA A 50 27.82 -4.86 4.82
CA ALA A 50 26.55 -4.20 5.11
C ALA A 50 25.60 -4.15 3.90
N ALA A 51 26.11 -4.24 2.66
CA ALA A 51 25.30 -4.27 1.46
C ALA A 51 24.33 -5.46 1.42
N HIS A 52 24.74 -6.63 1.95
CA HIS A 52 23.85 -7.78 2.03
C HIS A 52 22.67 -7.53 2.96
N ALA A 53 22.93 -6.98 4.16
CA ALA A 53 21.88 -6.62 5.11
C ALA A 53 20.96 -5.53 4.54
N PHE A 54 21.52 -4.54 3.86
CA PHE A 54 20.77 -3.49 3.17
C PHE A 54 19.80 -4.06 2.12
N GLN A 55 20.27 -4.99 1.28
CA GLN A 55 19.40 -5.62 0.28
C GLN A 55 18.29 -6.45 0.93
N ILE A 56 18.58 -7.17 2.03
CA ILE A 56 17.56 -7.92 2.78
C ILE A 56 16.48 -6.97 3.31
N ILE A 57 16.87 -5.87 3.94
CA ILE A 57 15.93 -4.87 4.46
C ILE A 57 15.09 -4.29 3.32
N ARG A 58 15.74 -3.87 2.22
CA ARG A 58 15.07 -3.32 1.04
C ARG A 58 14.02 -4.28 0.48
N LEU A 59 14.36 -5.55 0.32
CA LEU A 59 13.44 -6.58 -0.20
C LEU A 59 12.28 -6.86 0.77
N SER A 60 12.56 -6.94 2.08
CA SER A 60 11.54 -7.15 3.10
C SER A 60 10.53 -6.02 3.17
N LEU A 61 10.99 -4.76 3.16
CA LEU A 61 10.09 -3.60 3.17
C LEU A 61 9.23 -3.54 1.90
N ARG A 62 9.83 -3.80 0.72
CA ARG A 62 9.08 -3.87 -0.54
C ARG A 62 8.01 -4.96 -0.50
N ARG A 63 8.35 -6.14 0.03
CA ARG A 63 7.41 -7.25 0.18
C ARG A 63 6.24 -6.87 1.09
N GLU A 64 6.50 -6.31 2.26
CA GLU A 64 5.44 -5.97 3.22
C GLU A 64 4.55 -4.82 2.71
N LEU A 65 5.11 -3.84 1.99
CA LEU A 65 4.33 -2.83 1.26
C LEU A 65 3.32 -3.50 0.32
N LEU A 66 3.78 -4.41 -0.54
CA LEU A 66 2.92 -5.07 -1.53
C LEU A 66 1.87 -5.98 -0.86
N LEU A 67 2.23 -6.63 0.26
CA LEU A 67 1.29 -7.42 1.04
C LEU A 67 0.21 -6.55 1.68
N ALA A 68 0.58 -5.46 2.35
CA ALA A 68 -0.36 -4.53 2.97
C ALA A 68 -1.34 -3.95 1.91
N LEU A 69 -0.80 -3.48 0.77
CA LEU A 69 -1.62 -2.97 -0.32
C LEU A 69 -2.55 -4.03 -0.92
N THR A 70 -2.11 -5.29 -1.07
CA THR A 70 -2.97 -6.33 -1.67
C THR A 70 -3.98 -6.93 -0.69
N ARG A 71 -3.77 -6.86 0.63
CA ARG A 71 -4.70 -7.37 1.65
C ARG A 71 -6.05 -6.67 1.63
N VAL A 72 -6.10 -5.36 1.33
CA VAL A 72 -7.38 -4.64 1.25
C VAL A 72 -8.21 -5.01 0.01
N TRP A 73 -7.59 -5.68 -0.96
CA TRP A 73 -8.21 -6.17 -2.20
C TRP A 73 -8.38 -7.69 -2.24
N ASP A 74 -8.26 -8.36 -1.09
CA ASP A 74 -8.43 -9.80 -0.98
C ASP A 74 -9.89 -10.20 -1.29
N THR A 75 -10.10 -11.48 -1.59
CA THR A 75 -11.43 -12.08 -1.76
C THR A 75 -11.87 -12.86 -0.51
N ASN A 76 -10.97 -13.07 0.45
CA ASN A 76 -11.27 -13.74 1.71
C ASN A 76 -12.38 -12.99 2.47
N LYS A 77 -13.40 -13.73 2.94
CA LYS A 77 -14.53 -13.19 3.72
C LYS A 77 -14.12 -12.61 5.08
N GLN A 78 -12.97 -13.02 5.61
CA GLN A 78 -12.42 -12.51 6.87
C GLN A 78 -11.49 -11.30 6.67
N ALA A 79 -11.16 -10.95 5.42
CA ALA A 79 -10.30 -9.83 5.09
C ALA A 79 -11.12 -8.60 4.65
N VAL A 80 -10.45 -7.45 4.59
CA VAL A 80 -10.99 -6.25 3.96
C VAL A 80 -11.22 -6.52 2.47
N ARG A 81 -12.38 -6.12 1.97
CA ARG A 81 -12.78 -6.31 0.58
C ARG A 81 -13.23 -4.99 -0.04
N MET A 82 -12.37 -4.35 -0.83
CA MET A 82 -12.74 -3.13 -1.56
C MET A 82 -14.01 -3.29 -2.40
N SER A 83 -14.23 -4.47 -3.00
CA SER A 83 -15.47 -4.77 -3.73
C SER A 83 -16.72 -4.72 -2.84
N LEU A 84 -16.65 -5.26 -1.63
CA LEU A 84 -17.76 -5.22 -0.67
C LEU A 84 -18.06 -3.78 -0.21
N ILE A 85 -17.02 -2.97 0.00
CA ILE A 85 -17.18 -1.55 0.33
C ILE A 85 -17.88 -0.82 -0.81
N ALA A 86 -17.46 -1.04 -2.06
CA ALA A 86 -18.10 -0.44 -3.23
C ALA A 86 -19.56 -0.87 -3.36
N ASP A 87 -19.88 -2.15 -3.17
CA ASP A 87 -21.25 -2.66 -3.24
C ASP A 87 -22.15 -2.03 -2.15
N ARG A 88 -21.62 -1.86 -0.93
CA ARG A 88 -22.31 -1.15 0.15
C ARG A 88 -22.54 0.32 -0.19
N LEU A 89 -21.54 1.01 -0.73
CA LEU A 89 -21.66 2.42 -1.11
C LEU A 89 -22.61 2.63 -2.31
N ARG A 90 -22.74 1.66 -3.22
CA ARG A 90 -23.72 1.68 -4.31
C ARG A 90 -25.16 1.52 -3.83
N ASN A 91 -25.37 0.89 -2.67
CA ASN A 91 -26.70 0.73 -2.10
C ASN A 91 -27.25 2.11 -1.69
N LYS A 92 -28.18 2.62 -2.50
CA LYS A 92 -28.83 3.92 -2.28
C LYS A 92 -29.42 4.06 -0.89
N LYS A 93 -30.07 3.01 -0.36
CA LYS A 93 -30.69 3.03 0.97
C LYS A 93 -29.63 3.17 2.06
N LEU A 94 -28.56 2.38 1.99
CA LEU A 94 -27.46 2.45 2.96
C LEU A 94 -26.75 3.80 2.92
N PHE A 95 -26.50 4.32 1.71
CA PHE A 95 -25.86 5.62 1.53
C PHE A 95 -26.72 6.77 2.07
N GLU A 96 -28.03 6.75 1.85
CA GLU A 96 -28.93 7.75 2.42
C GLU A 96 -28.96 7.70 3.95
N GLU A 97 -28.98 6.51 4.55
CA GLU A 97 -28.86 6.38 6.02
C GLU A 97 -27.51 6.87 6.54
N LEU A 98 -26.42 6.66 5.79
CA LEU A 98 -25.11 7.21 6.12
C LEU A 98 -25.11 8.76 6.08
N VAL A 99 -25.74 9.36 5.06
CA VAL A 99 -25.94 10.82 4.97
C VAL A 99 -26.72 11.33 6.19
N GLN A 100 -27.78 10.63 6.59
CA GLN A 100 -28.57 10.99 7.77
C GLN A 100 -27.79 10.85 9.08
N ASP A 101 -27.03 9.76 9.27
CA ASP A 101 -26.15 9.57 10.44
C ASP A 101 -25.13 10.71 10.53
N ARG A 102 -24.51 11.08 9.40
CA ARG A 102 -23.58 12.19 9.32
C ARG A 102 -24.24 13.53 9.63
N ALA A 103 -25.39 13.84 9.03
CA ALA A 103 -26.11 15.09 9.28
C ALA A 103 -26.51 15.25 10.76
N ARG A 104 -26.98 14.17 11.41
CA ARG A 104 -27.33 14.15 12.84
C ARG A 104 -26.13 14.44 13.73
N ARG A 105 -24.96 13.86 13.43
CA ARG A 105 -23.73 14.05 14.23
C ARG A 105 -23.22 15.50 14.21
N PHE A 106 -23.47 16.25 13.13
CA PHE A 106 -23.08 17.67 13.07
C PHE A 106 -24.01 18.60 13.85
N GLY A 107 -25.06 18.08 14.50
CA GLY A 107 -25.99 18.91 15.29
C GLY A 107 -26.76 19.93 14.45
N LEU A 108 -26.71 19.81 13.12
CA LEU A 108 -27.41 20.68 12.20
C LEU A 108 -28.90 20.32 12.23
N SER A 109 -29.64 20.94 13.15
CA SER A 109 -31.10 20.84 13.31
C SER A 109 -31.89 21.49 12.16
N SER A 110 -31.20 21.98 11.12
CA SER A 110 -31.81 22.54 9.92
C SER A 110 -32.36 21.45 9.02
N LYS A 111 -33.59 21.64 8.50
CA LYS A 111 -34.23 20.75 7.51
C LYS A 111 -33.38 20.53 6.25
N PHE A 112 -32.43 21.43 5.96
CA PHE A 112 -31.56 21.39 4.77
C PHE A 112 -30.23 20.65 5.00
N ALA A 113 -29.92 20.26 6.24
CA ALA A 113 -28.65 19.63 6.57
C ALA A 113 -28.39 18.31 5.84
N PRO A 114 -29.40 17.41 5.66
CA PRO A 114 -29.18 16.19 4.90
C PRO A 114 -28.88 16.43 3.42
N ASP A 115 -29.51 17.42 2.78
CA ASP A 115 -29.26 17.72 1.37
C ASP A 115 -27.88 18.33 1.15
N ALA A 116 -27.45 19.24 2.04
CA ALA A 116 -26.08 19.78 2.01
C ALA A 116 -25.04 18.67 2.25
N MET A 117 -25.32 17.75 3.17
CA MET A 117 -24.46 16.59 3.43
C MET A 117 -24.41 15.65 2.22
N ARG A 118 -25.55 15.35 1.59
CA ARG A 118 -25.62 14.55 0.36
C ARG A 118 -24.79 15.17 -0.76
N ASN A 119 -24.93 16.47 -0.99
CA ASN A 119 -24.17 17.19 -2.03
C ASN A 119 -22.65 17.16 -1.78
N THR A 120 -22.23 17.04 -0.53
CA THR A 120 -20.81 16.91 -0.16
C THR A 120 -20.31 15.47 -0.31
N LEU A 121 -21.11 14.48 0.10
CA LEU A 121 -20.69 13.08 0.16
C LEU A 121 -20.85 12.34 -1.18
N ALA A 122 -21.84 12.71 -2.00
CA ALA A 122 -22.11 12.01 -3.26
C ALA A 122 -20.93 12.07 -4.26
N PRO A 123 -20.28 13.24 -4.50
CA PRO A 123 -19.11 13.29 -5.38
C PRO A 123 -17.95 12.42 -4.86
N ARG A 124 -17.72 12.43 -3.54
CA ARG A 124 -16.67 11.61 -2.90
C ARG A 124 -16.96 10.12 -3.01
N ARG A 125 -18.23 9.73 -2.82
CA ARG A 125 -18.68 8.35 -3.06
C ARG A 125 -18.42 7.93 -4.51
N ASP A 126 -18.79 8.77 -5.46
CA ASP A 126 -18.65 8.44 -6.88
C ASP A 126 -17.17 8.29 -7.28
N GLU A 127 -16.30 9.15 -6.75
CA GLU A 127 -14.85 9.03 -6.92
C GLU A 127 -14.28 7.75 -6.28
N ILE A 128 -14.75 7.34 -5.10
CA ILE A 128 -14.39 6.04 -4.50
C ILE A 128 -14.79 4.90 -5.43
N LEU A 129 -16.01 4.93 -5.96
CA LEU A 129 -16.53 3.87 -6.83
C LEU A 129 -15.77 3.81 -8.16
N GLU A 130 -15.35 4.95 -8.70
CA GLU A 130 -14.51 5.04 -9.88
C GLU A 130 -13.12 4.44 -9.63
N LEU A 131 -12.45 4.85 -8.56
CA LEU A 131 -11.12 4.33 -8.19
C LEU A 131 -11.17 2.82 -7.88
N ILE A 132 -12.21 2.34 -7.17
CA ILE A 132 -12.39 0.91 -6.96
C ILE A 132 -12.70 0.19 -8.28
N GLY A 133 -13.50 0.82 -9.15
CA GLY A 133 -13.82 0.33 -10.49
C GLY A 133 -12.59 0.17 -11.38
N LYS A 134 -11.63 1.09 -11.31
CA LYS A 134 -10.35 1.07 -12.05
C LYS A 134 -9.58 -0.24 -11.85
N TYR A 135 -9.62 -0.82 -10.66
CA TYR A 135 -8.94 -2.06 -10.29
C TYR A 135 -9.87 -3.28 -10.20
N SER A 136 -11.17 -3.10 -10.43
CA SER A 136 -12.15 -4.20 -10.49
C SER A 136 -12.12 -4.89 -11.86
N ALA A 137 -12.82 -6.01 -12.01
CA ALA A 137 -12.91 -6.73 -13.29
C ALA A 137 -13.34 -5.78 -14.43
N ASN A 138 -12.62 -5.83 -15.55
CA ASN A 138 -12.75 -4.92 -16.72
C ASN A 138 -12.33 -3.46 -16.48
N GLY A 139 -11.74 -3.14 -15.33
CA GLY A 139 -11.16 -1.83 -15.06
C GLY A 139 -9.82 -1.62 -15.78
N ALA A 140 -9.48 -0.36 -16.07
CA ALA A 140 -8.29 0.02 -16.82
C ALA A 140 -6.96 -0.45 -16.18
N SER A 141 -6.94 -0.71 -14.89
CA SER A 141 -5.76 -1.20 -14.15
C SER A 141 -6.03 -2.53 -13.44
N PHE A 142 -7.03 -3.28 -13.89
CA PHE A 142 -7.34 -4.61 -13.36
C PHE A 142 -6.12 -5.55 -13.47
N GLU A 143 -5.42 -5.52 -14.60
CA GLU A 143 -4.23 -6.34 -14.82
C GLU A 143 -3.13 -6.05 -13.79
N VAL A 144 -2.95 -4.80 -13.37
CA VAL A 144 -1.98 -4.43 -12.32
C VAL A 144 -2.32 -5.14 -11.02
N LEU A 145 -3.59 -5.14 -10.61
CA LEU A 145 -4.03 -5.84 -9.40
C LEU A 145 -3.81 -7.36 -9.51
N GLU A 146 -4.10 -7.96 -10.66
CA GLU A 146 -3.88 -9.40 -10.89
C GLU A 146 -2.40 -9.77 -10.83
N LYS A 147 -1.51 -8.98 -11.44
CA LYS A 147 -0.05 -9.15 -11.33
C LYS A 147 0.40 -9.12 -9.87
N LEU A 148 -0.12 -8.18 -9.07
CA LEU A 148 0.23 -8.05 -7.65
C LEU A 148 -0.34 -9.20 -6.79
N LYS A 149 -1.54 -9.68 -7.08
CA LYS A 149 -2.11 -10.87 -6.43
C LYS A 149 -1.31 -12.12 -6.77
N MET A 150 -0.89 -12.28 -8.02
CA MET A 150 -0.05 -13.37 -8.46
C MET A 150 1.30 -13.37 -7.72
N LEU A 151 1.96 -12.21 -7.61
CA LEU A 151 3.16 -12.02 -6.80
C LEU A 151 2.95 -12.49 -5.36
N ARG A 152 1.86 -12.05 -4.74
CA ARG A 152 1.52 -12.47 -3.38
C ARG A 152 1.38 -13.99 -3.28
N HIS A 153 0.55 -14.59 -4.12
CA HIS A 153 0.23 -16.02 -4.04
C HIS A 153 1.42 -16.93 -4.34
N GLN A 154 2.27 -16.56 -5.31
CA GLN A 154 3.37 -17.41 -5.77
C GLN A 154 4.68 -17.18 -5.01
N HIS A 155 4.94 -15.96 -4.51
CA HIS A 155 6.28 -15.58 -4.05
C HIS A 155 6.30 -15.02 -2.63
N LEU A 156 5.25 -14.33 -2.18
CA LEU A 156 5.27 -13.64 -0.87
C LEU A 156 4.49 -14.35 0.23
N ALA A 157 3.47 -15.15 -0.07
CA ALA A 157 2.66 -15.85 0.93
C ALA A 157 2.99 -17.35 1.02
N HIS A 158 3.35 -17.97 -0.10
CA HIS A 158 3.75 -19.36 -0.17
C HIS A 158 5.09 -19.40 -0.89
N ARG A 159 6.18 -19.79 -0.20
CA ARG A 159 7.43 -20.16 -0.89
C ARG A 159 7.12 -21.44 -1.65
N GLN A 160 6.69 -21.33 -2.91
CA GLN A 160 6.48 -22.51 -3.73
C GLN A 160 7.82 -23.25 -3.83
N LEU A 161 7.80 -24.55 -3.55
CA LEU A 161 8.96 -25.39 -3.77
C LEU A 161 9.31 -25.33 -5.26
N PRO A 162 10.57 -25.02 -5.63
CA PRO A 162 11.00 -25.12 -7.01
C PRO A 162 10.62 -26.51 -7.55
N ARG A 163 9.94 -26.57 -8.69
CA ARG A 163 9.53 -27.85 -9.32
C ARG A 163 10.73 -28.70 -9.76
N ALA A 164 11.95 -28.14 -9.74
CA ALA A 164 13.20 -28.85 -9.98
C ALA A 164 14.30 -28.34 -9.04
N PRO A 165 15.26 -29.18 -8.62
CA PRO A 165 16.39 -28.77 -7.81
C PRO A 165 17.28 -27.79 -8.59
N VAL A 166 17.36 -26.56 -8.08
CA VAL A 166 18.21 -25.48 -8.58
C VAL A 166 19.65 -25.76 -8.11
N GLY A 167 20.59 -25.83 -9.06
CA GLY A 167 22.00 -26.06 -8.75
C GLY A 167 22.62 -24.88 -7.98
N PRO A 168 23.71 -25.10 -7.21
CA PRO A 168 24.30 -24.09 -6.33
C PRO A 168 24.85 -22.84 -7.04
N ALA A 169 24.92 -22.82 -8.37
CA ALA A 169 25.36 -21.66 -9.17
C ALA A 169 24.23 -20.66 -9.50
N GLU A 170 22.95 -21.06 -9.37
CA GLU A 170 21.79 -20.23 -9.78
C GLU A 170 21.24 -19.36 -8.63
N SER A 171 21.77 -19.52 -7.42
CA SER A 171 21.39 -18.73 -6.24
C SER A 171 21.78 -17.24 -6.33
N ASN A 172 22.73 -16.88 -7.20
CA ASN A 172 23.23 -15.51 -7.34
C ASN A 172 22.66 -14.77 -8.56
N MET A 173 21.72 -15.38 -9.28
CA MET A 173 20.95 -14.73 -10.34
C MET A 173 19.46 -15.01 -10.14
N VAL A 174 18.83 -14.34 -9.17
CA VAL A 174 17.40 -13.96 -9.34
C VAL A 174 17.36 -12.77 -10.32
N ALA A 175 17.91 -13.00 -11.50
CA ALA A 175 17.94 -12.12 -12.65
C ALA A 175 17.71 -13.03 -13.85
N GLN A 176 16.44 -13.09 -14.25
CA GLN A 176 16.01 -13.39 -15.62
C GLN A 176 16.76 -14.53 -16.31
N GLN A 177 16.37 -15.78 -16.00
CA GLN A 177 16.48 -16.87 -16.97
C GLN A 177 15.57 -18.01 -16.56
N GLN A 178 14.41 -18.10 -17.22
CA GLN A 178 13.78 -19.37 -17.56
C GLN A 178 13.05 -19.17 -18.89
N GLU A 179 13.39 -20.02 -19.86
CA GLU A 179 12.95 -19.99 -21.25
C GLU A 179 11.51 -20.52 -21.44
N GLU A 180 10.92 -20.05 -22.55
CA GLU A 180 9.76 -20.56 -23.29
C GLU A 180 8.41 -20.71 -22.56
N GLY A 181 7.69 -19.58 -22.51
CA GLY A 181 6.25 -19.55 -22.25
C GLY A 181 5.82 -18.30 -21.51
N ALA A 182 5.97 -17.12 -22.13
CA ALA A 182 5.60 -15.79 -21.62
C ALA A 182 5.97 -15.53 -20.14
N LEU A 183 7.06 -14.78 -19.91
CA LEU A 183 7.41 -14.27 -18.58
C LEU A 183 6.16 -13.72 -17.88
N PRO A 184 5.89 -14.05 -16.60
CA PRO A 184 4.85 -13.35 -15.86
C PRO A 184 5.24 -11.87 -15.87
N VAL A 185 4.44 -11.06 -16.56
CA VAL A 185 4.67 -9.62 -16.67
C VAL A 185 4.42 -9.04 -15.29
N TRP A 186 5.48 -8.79 -14.54
CA TRP A 186 5.41 -8.17 -13.22
C TRP A 186 4.87 -6.75 -13.31
N ALA A 187 4.25 -6.26 -12.23
CA ALA A 187 3.89 -4.85 -12.14
C ALA A 187 5.17 -4.01 -12.09
N THR A 188 5.23 -2.93 -12.87
CA THR A 188 6.36 -1.99 -12.86
C THR A 188 6.37 -1.18 -11.57
N ASP A 189 7.51 -0.55 -11.26
CA ASP A 189 7.61 0.35 -10.09
C ASP A 189 6.62 1.53 -10.22
N ASP A 190 6.41 2.07 -11.42
CA ASP A 190 5.43 3.14 -11.67
C ASP A 190 3.97 2.66 -11.52
N GLU A 191 3.67 1.43 -11.96
CA GLU A 191 2.35 0.82 -11.75
C GLU A 191 2.08 0.61 -10.25
N ILE A 192 3.10 0.18 -9.50
CA ILE A 192 3.04 0.01 -8.04
C ILE A 192 2.85 1.36 -7.33
N GLU A 193 3.60 2.39 -7.73
CA GLU A 193 3.48 3.73 -7.17
C GLU A 193 2.08 4.31 -7.43
N THR A 194 1.58 4.19 -8.65
CA THR A 194 0.21 4.61 -9.00
C THR A 194 -0.82 3.88 -8.15
N PHE A 195 -0.65 2.56 -7.98
CA PHE A 195 -1.53 1.76 -7.12
C PHE A 195 -1.46 2.20 -5.65
N TYR A 196 -0.28 2.49 -5.12
CA TYR A 196 -0.09 3.03 -3.77
C TYR A 196 -0.85 4.35 -3.59
N GLN A 197 -0.62 5.33 -4.47
CA GLN A 197 -1.26 6.65 -4.41
C GLN A 197 -2.79 6.57 -4.53
N ASP A 198 -3.30 5.73 -5.43
CA ASP A 198 -4.74 5.52 -5.57
C ASP A 198 -5.35 4.90 -4.30
N ASN A 199 -4.65 3.97 -3.63
CA ASN A 199 -5.12 3.40 -2.36
C ASN A 199 -5.14 4.44 -1.24
N LEU A 200 -4.15 5.33 -1.15
CA LEU A 200 -4.18 6.46 -0.19
C LEU A 200 -5.39 7.36 -0.47
N LYS A 201 -5.64 7.67 -1.74
CA LYS A 201 -6.77 8.50 -2.15
C LYS A 201 -8.11 7.84 -1.83
N ILE A 202 -8.29 6.56 -2.15
CA ILE A 202 -9.48 5.77 -1.78
C ILE A 202 -9.67 5.85 -0.26
N MET A 203 -8.63 5.62 0.52
CA MET A 203 -8.71 5.61 1.98
C MET A 203 -9.12 6.97 2.53
N ARG A 204 -8.47 8.06 2.10
CA ARG A 204 -8.85 9.43 2.49
C ARG A 204 -10.34 9.71 2.23
N LEU A 205 -10.83 9.33 1.06
CA LEU A 205 -12.25 9.51 0.70
C LEU A 205 -13.16 8.63 1.58
N LEU A 206 -12.80 7.38 1.84
CA LEU A 206 -13.57 6.47 2.71
C LEU A 206 -13.64 6.97 4.15
N LEU A 207 -12.52 7.44 4.71
CA LEU A 207 -12.49 8.04 6.04
C LEU A 207 -13.38 9.27 6.09
N SER A 208 -13.41 10.06 5.03
CA SER A 208 -14.31 11.21 4.92
C SER A 208 -15.79 10.84 4.75
N VAL A 209 -16.12 9.80 4.01
CA VAL A 209 -17.51 9.45 3.70
C VAL A 209 -18.13 8.64 4.83
N VAL A 210 -17.41 7.63 5.33
CA VAL A 210 -17.93 6.61 6.25
C VAL A 210 -17.75 7.01 7.72
N LEU A 211 -16.53 7.43 8.09
CA LEU A 211 -16.21 7.87 9.45
C LEU A 211 -16.39 9.39 9.60
N GLY A 212 -16.48 10.07 8.46
CA GLY A 212 -16.20 11.47 8.20
C GLY A 212 -15.26 12.14 9.18
N MET A 213 -14.05 11.61 9.13
CA MET A 213 -12.83 12.24 9.57
C MET A 213 -12.19 12.92 8.35
N ALA A 214 -11.65 14.12 8.55
CA ALA A 214 -10.72 14.73 7.61
C ALA A 214 -9.32 14.30 8.02
N TYR A 215 -9.02 13.01 7.81
CA TYR A 215 -7.70 12.46 8.09
C TYR A 215 -6.87 12.57 6.80
N ASP A 216 -5.75 13.28 6.88
CA ASP A 216 -4.83 13.39 5.77
C ASP A 216 -3.70 12.37 5.95
N LEU A 217 -3.64 11.42 5.03
CA LEU A 217 -2.56 10.43 5.02
C LEU A 217 -1.21 11.07 4.63
N SER A 218 -1.22 12.29 4.08
CA SER A 218 0.00 13.04 3.81
C SER A 218 0.82 13.30 5.07
N GLU A 219 0.18 13.57 6.22
CA GLU A 219 0.88 13.78 7.49
C GLU A 219 1.64 12.52 7.92
N ALA A 220 1.03 11.35 7.77
CA ALA A 220 1.70 10.08 8.04
C ALA A 220 2.87 9.85 7.07
N THR A 221 2.67 10.13 5.78
CA THR A 221 3.73 10.07 4.77
C THR A 221 4.92 10.97 5.14
N GLU A 222 4.68 12.23 5.47
CA GLU A 222 5.74 13.19 5.83
C GLU A 222 6.51 12.75 7.07
N VAL A 223 5.82 12.23 8.09
CA VAL A 223 6.46 11.74 9.31
C VAL A 223 7.38 10.55 9.03
N TYR A 224 6.92 9.55 8.27
CA TYR A 224 7.73 8.38 7.98
C TYR A 224 8.84 8.67 6.96
N GLU A 225 8.61 9.56 6.00
CA GLU A 225 9.65 10.08 5.12
C GLU A 225 10.75 10.77 5.94
N HIS A 226 10.38 11.60 6.90
CA HIS A 226 11.31 12.29 7.80
C HIS A 226 12.14 11.29 8.62
N HIS A 227 11.50 10.29 9.24
CA HIS A 227 12.21 9.26 9.99
C HIS A 227 13.18 8.46 9.09
N ALA A 228 12.70 8.03 7.92
CA ALA A 228 13.49 7.27 6.96
C ALA A 228 14.71 8.08 6.50
N LYS A 229 14.55 9.37 6.23
CA LYS A 229 15.65 10.28 5.85
C LYS A 229 16.79 10.23 6.86
N TYR A 230 16.51 10.39 8.16
CA TYR A 230 17.57 10.41 9.19
C TYR A 230 18.17 9.04 9.46
N PHE A 231 17.34 7.99 9.42
CA PHE A 231 17.82 6.62 9.52
C PHE A 231 18.82 6.30 8.39
N TRP A 232 18.44 6.55 7.14
CA TRP A 232 19.27 6.26 5.98
C TRP A 232 20.45 7.21 5.80
N ALA A 233 20.36 8.45 6.27
CA ALA A 233 21.51 9.36 6.30
C ALA A 233 22.66 8.81 7.17
N SER A 234 22.33 8.04 8.20
CA SER A 234 23.30 7.45 9.12
C SER A 234 23.87 6.12 8.61
N ALA A 235 23.19 5.46 7.66
CA ALA A 235 23.60 4.17 7.12
C ALA A 235 24.84 4.32 6.21
N ARG A 236 25.88 3.52 6.49
CA ARG A 236 27.15 3.46 5.76
C ARG A 236 27.66 2.03 5.73
N GLY A 237 28.32 1.63 4.64
CA GLY A 237 29.05 0.37 4.60
C GLY A 237 30.35 0.45 5.41
N GLU A 238 30.91 -0.69 5.82
CA GLU A 238 32.13 -0.70 6.64
C GLU A 238 33.37 -0.16 5.92
N ARG A 239 33.29 0.02 4.60
CA ARG A 239 34.34 0.61 3.75
C ARG A 239 34.17 2.12 3.53
N THR A 240 33.22 2.76 4.19
CA THR A 240 32.90 4.17 4.01
C THR A 240 33.27 4.97 5.25
N GLU A 241 33.89 6.13 5.02
CA GLU A 241 34.34 7.02 6.08
C GLU A 241 33.20 7.34 7.07
N GLY A 242 33.53 7.31 8.37
CA GLY A 242 32.58 7.51 9.47
C GLY A 242 31.81 6.26 9.91
N HIS A 243 32.01 5.10 9.27
CA HIS A 243 31.61 3.82 9.87
C HIS A 243 32.57 3.44 11.03
N PRO A 244 32.09 2.86 12.16
CA PRO A 244 32.95 2.50 13.30
C PRO A 244 34.15 1.60 12.93
N ASP A 245 33.94 0.67 12.00
CA ASP A 245 34.97 -0.25 11.51
C ASP A 245 35.74 0.25 10.27
N TYR A 246 35.55 1.51 9.87
CA TYR A 246 36.23 2.06 8.70
C TYR A 246 37.75 2.06 8.88
N ARG A 247 38.45 1.49 7.91
CA ARG A 247 39.91 1.55 7.81
C ARG A 247 40.30 2.25 6.52
N PRO A 248 41.02 3.40 6.57
CA PRO A 248 41.43 4.10 5.37
C PRO A 248 42.37 3.22 4.52
N PRO A 249 42.35 3.34 3.19
CA PRO A 249 43.32 2.68 2.34
C PRO A 249 44.75 3.10 2.76
N PRO A 250 45.75 2.22 2.63
CA PRO A 250 47.13 2.60 2.86
C PRO A 250 47.48 3.80 1.98
N ALA A 251 48.04 4.86 2.58
CA ALA A 251 48.50 6.01 1.83
C ALA A 251 49.72 5.61 0.98
N GLY A 252 49.50 5.27 -0.30
CA GLY A 252 50.58 5.10 -1.29
C GLY A 252 50.53 3.82 -2.13
N VAL A 253 49.53 3.71 -3.01
CA VAL A 253 49.64 2.92 -4.27
C VAL A 253 49.26 3.83 -5.43
#